data_AF-A0A925UU17-F1
#
_entry.id   AF-A0A925UU17-F1
#
_cell.length_a   1.000
_cell.length_b   1.000
_cell.length_c   1.000
_cell.angle_alpha   90.00
_cell.angle_beta   90.00
_cell.angle_gamma   90.00
#
_symmetry.space_group_name_H-M   'P 1'
#
loop_
_entity.id
_entity.type
_entity.pdbx_description
1 polymer ?
#
loop_
_entity_poly.entity_id
_entity_poly.type
_entity_poly.pdbx_seq_one_letter_code
_entity_poly.pdbx_strand_id
1 'polypeptide(L)' 'MEPALDRKRGHGLSRSWTWFWVFAAEGRSHEPRDGQVKRHHLLEAAVSRWIGVAVEAAKIEKKVTAHTLRHSYATHLLQ' A
#
# COMPACT_ATOMS: atom_id res chain seq x y z
N MET A 1 -4.48 -16.65 18.63
CA MET A 1 -4.46 -17.57 17.47
C MET A 1 -3.13 -17.38 16.75
N GLU A 2 -2.39 -18.46 16.50
CA GLU A 2 -1.11 -18.37 15.77
C GLU A 2 -1.34 -17.84 14.35
N PRO A 3 -0.56 -16.87 13.84
CA PRO A 3 -0.73 -16.31 12.51
C PRO A 3 -0.72 -17.39 11.42
N ALA A 4 -1.57 -17.24 10.39
CA ALA A 4 -1.70 -18.24 9.32
C ALA A 4 -0.38 -18.53 8.58
N LEU A 5 0.50 -17.52 8.47
CA LEU A 5 1.81 -17.67 7.87
C LEU A 5 2.73 -18.58 8.69
N ASP A 6 2.72 -18.43 10.03
CA ASP A 6 3.52 -19.25 10.93
C ASP A 6 3.04 -20.69 10.90
N ARG A 7 1.72 -20.93 10.91
CA ARG A 7 1.17 -22.29 10.78
C ARG A 7 1.56 -22.99 9.48
N LYS A 8 1.67 -22.24 8.37
CA LYS A 8 1.99 -22.81 7.06
C LYS A 8 3.49 -23.07 6.87
N ARG A 9 4.35 -22.20 7.41
CA ARG A 9 5.78 -22.18 7.08
C ARG A 9 6.72 -22.38 8.28
N GLY A 10 6.20 -22.46 9.50
CA GLY A 10 7.00 -22.53 10.73
C GLY A 10 7.80 -21.25 11.01
N HIS A 11 8.53 -21.22 12.14
CA HIS A 11 9.58 -20.25 12.45
C HIS A 11 9.20 -18.77 12.71
N GLY A 12 7.98 -18.45 13.14
CA GLY A 12 7.64 -17.07 13.56
C GLY A 12 7.82 -16.02 12.46
N LEU A 13 7.72 -16.44 11.19
CA LEU A 13 7.88 -15.63 9.99
C LEU A 13 6.90 -14.47 9.89
N SER A 14 5.75 -14.56 10.56
CA SER A 14 4.79 -13.47 10.72
C SER A 14 5.38 -12.23 11.39
N ARG A 15 6.52 -12.37 12.07
CA ARG A 15 7.27 -11.28 12.71
C ARG A 15 8.52 -10.89 11.94
N SER A 16 8.83 -11.58 10.84
CA SER A 16 9.97 -11.24 9.99
C SER A 16 9.61 -10.04 9.12
N TRP A 17 10.55 -9.11 9.02
CA TRP A 17 10.43 -7.90 8.21
C TRP A 17 10.10 -8.20 6.74
N THR A 18 10.57 -9.33 6.20
CA THR A 18 10.29 -9.77 4.81
C THR A 18 8.80 -9.90 4.50
N TRP A 19 7.97 -10.09 5.53
CA TRP A 19 6.51 -10.25 5.39
C TRP A 19 5.73 -9.00 5.81
N PHE A 20 6.42 -7.90 6.11
CA PHE A 20 5.79 -6.62 6.45
C PHE A 20 5.58 -5.76 5.21
N TRP A 21 4.59 -4.86 5.30
CA TRP A 21 4.32 -3.88 4.27
C TRP A 21 5.48 -2.88 4.16
N VAL A 22 5.99 -2.67 2.94
CA VAL A 22 6.95 -1.58 2.65
C VAL A 22 6.29 -0.22 2.91
N PHE A 23 5.03 -0.07 2.46
CA PHE A 23 4.19 1.10 2.70
C PHE A 23 3.12 0.75 3.72
N ALA A 24 3.52 0.77 5.00
CA ALA A 24 2.63 0.47 6.09
C ALA A 24 1.82 1.72 6.50
N ALA A 25 0.58 1.51 6.97
CA ALA A 25 -0.20 2.59 7.56
C ALA A 25 0.51 3.15 8.80
N GLU A 26 0.33 4.45 9.05
CA GLU A 26 0.92 5.14 10.21
C GLU A 26 0.43 4.53 11.53
N GLY A 27 -0.90 4.40 11.64
CA GLY A 27 -1.58 3.77 12.77
C GLY A 27 -1.62 2.24 12.69
N ARG A 28 -1.84 1.62 13.85
CA ARG A 28 -2.24 0.21 13.95
C ARG A 28 -3.74 0.15 14.13
N SER A 29 -4.38 -0.89 13.61
CA SER A 29 -5.81 -1.12 13.77
C SER A 29 -6.08 -2.57 14.17
N HIS A 30 -7.27 -2.81 14.73
CA HIS A 30 -7.72 -4.16 15.03
C HIS A 30 -8.04 -4.91 13.74
N GLU A 31 -7.47 -6.10 13.59
CA GLU A 31 -7.80 -7.01 12.51
C GLU A 31 -9.21 -7.60 12.74
N PRO A 32 -10.17 -7.42 11.82
CA PRO A 32 -11.54 -7.91 11.99
C PRO A 32 -11.65 -9.43 12.19
N ARG A 33 -10.67 -10.18 11.66
CA ARG A 33 -10.71 -11.66 11.66
C ARG A 33 -10.28 -12.30 12.98
N ASP A 34 -9.39 -11.66 13.73
CA ASP A 34 -8.85 -12.23 14.97
C ASP A 34 -8.72 -11.25 16.14
N GLY A 35 -9.16 -10.01 15.95
CA GLY A 35 -9.20 -8.95 16.98
C GLY A 35 -7.83 -8.40 17.38
N GLN A 36 -6.74 -8.94 16.82
CA GLN A 36 -5.39 -8.54 17.19
C GLN A 36 -5.04 -7.19 16.55
N VAL A 37 -4.28 -6.37 17.27
CA VAL A 37 -3.78 -5.10 16.75
C VAL A 37 -2.64 -5.39 15.77
N LYS A 38 -2.84 -5.02 14.51
CA LYS A 38 -1.86 -5.20 13.42
C LYS A 38 -1.64 -3.88 12.69
N ARG A 39 -0.57 -3.82 11.91
CA ARG A 39 -0.32 -2.72 10.98
C ARG A 39 -0.71 -3.17 9.58
N HIS A 40 -1.64 -2.44 8.97
CA HIS A 40 -2.10 -2.71 7.61
C HIS A 40 -1.25 -1.95 6.59
N HIS A 41 -1.47 -2.21 5.31
CA HIS A 41 -0.90 -1.40 4.25
C HIS A 41 -1.49 0.02 4.29
N LEU A 42 -0.77 0.97 3.71
CA LEU A 42 -1.28 2.30 3.45
C LEU A 42 -2.62 2.22 2.70
N LEU A 43 -3.58 3.08 3.09
CA LEU A 43 -4.88 3.12 2.44
C LEU A 43 -4.74 3.60 0.98
N GLU A 44 -5.31 2.87 0.03
CA GLU A 44 -5.25 3.23 -1.39
C GLU A 44 -5.80 4.64 -1.67
N ALA A 45 -6.90 5.00 -0.99
CA ALA A 45 -7.50 6.32 -1.11
C ALA A 45 -6.55 7.46 -0.69
N ALA A 46 -5.60 7.21 0.22
CA ALA A 46 -4.60 8.19 0.62
C ALA A 46 -3.67 8.53 -0.56
N VAL A 47 -3.20 7.51 -1.29
CA VAL A 47 -2.36 7.69 -2.48
C VAL A 47 -3.12 8.47 -3.56
N SER A 48 -4.37 8.09 -3.84
CA SER A 48 -5.21 8.81 -4.81
C SER A 48 -5.41 10.29 -4.45
N ARG A 49 -5.63 10.59 -3.16
CA ARG A 49 -5.73 11.96 -2.67
C ARG A 49 -4.41 12.72 -2.82
N TRP A 50 -3.28 12.11 -2.47
CA TRP A 50 -1.96 12.74 -2.59
C TRP A 50 -1.59 13.02 -4.05
N ILE A 51 -1.94 12.13 -4.98
CA ILE A 51 -1.82 12.39 -6.41
C ILE A 51 -2.62 13.62 -6.80
N GLY A 52 -3.88 13.73 -6.35
CA GLY A 52 -4.71 14.92 -6.59
C GLY A 52 -4.04 16.21 -6.10
N VAL A 53 -3.53 16.22 -4.87
CA VAL A 53 -2.79 17.38 -4.33
C VAL A 53 -1.55 17.72 -5.17
N ALA A 54 -0.78 16.71 -5.60
CA ALA A 54 0.42 16.92 -6.40
C ALA A 54 0.10 17.48 -7.80
N VAL A 55 -1.01 17.05 -8.42
CA VAL A 55 -1.49 17.51 -9.73
C VAL A 55 -1.87 18.98 -9.70
N GLU A 56 -2.62 19.39 -8.66
CA GLU A 56 -2.98 20.79 -8.43
C GLU A 56 -1.73 21.64 -8.21
N ALA A 57 -0.80 21.19 -7.36
CA ALA A 57 0.46 21.90 -7.11
C ALA A 57 1.33 22.03 -8.38
N ALA A 58 1.31 21.03 -9.25
CA ALA A 58 2.01 21.03 -10.53
C ALA A 58 1.29 21.82 -11.64
N LYS A 59 0.09 22.38 -11.36
CA LYS A 59 -0.75 23.10 -12.33
C LYS A 59 -1.09 22.26 -13.57
N ILE A 60 -1.32 20.97 -13.37
CA ILE A 60 -1.72 20.06 -14.45
C ILE A 60 -3.24 20.07 -14.54
N GLU A 61 -3.78 20.65 -15.62
CA GLU A 61 -5.24 20.76 -15.82
C GLU A 61 -5.92 19.42 -16.08
N LYS A 62 -5.16 18.44 -16.60
CA LYS A 62 -5.69 17.11 -16.92
C LYS A 62 -5.87 16.30 -15.64
N LYS A 63 -6.95 15.50 -15.59
CA LYS A 63 -7.14 14.52 -14.53
C LYS A 63 -6.05 13.45 -14.59
N VAL A 64 -5.26 13.35 -13.53
CA VAL A 64 -4.22 12.32 -13.36
C VAL A 64 -4.60 11.40 -12.20
N THR A 65 -4.45 10.10 -12.42
CA THR A 65 -4.65 9.05 -11.41
C THR A 65 -3.41 8.16 -11.35
N ALA A 66 -3.34 7.25 -10.37
CA ALA A 66 -2.29 6.24 -10.33
C ALA A 66 -2.22 5.41 -11.62
N HIS A 67 -3.36 5.15 -12.26
CA HIS A 67 -3.41 4.43 -13.53
C HIS A 67 -2.84 5.25 -14.70
N THR A 68 -3.07 6.56 -14.71
CA THR A 68 -2.44 7.49 -15.67
C THR A 68 -0.92 7.38 -15.60
N LEU A 69 -0.35 7.42 -14.39
CA LEU A 69 1.10 7.30 -14.18
C LEU A 69 1.63 5.96 -14.68
N ARG A 70 0.92 4.86 -14.41
CA ARG A 70 1.27 3.52 -14.92
C ARG A 70 1.29 3.48 -16.44
N HIS A 71 0.29 4.07 -17.10
CA HIS A 71 0.24 4.13 -18.56
C HIS A 71 1.38 4.97 -19.13
N SER A 72 1.61 6.16 -18.57
CA SER A 72 2.72 7.02 -18.99
C SER A 72 4.05 6.28 -18.89
N TYR A 73 4.33 5.58 -17.79
CA TYR A 73 5.54 4.75 -17.66
C TYR A 73 5.68 3.73 -18.81
N ALA A 74 4.62 2.98 -19.10
CA ALA A 74 4.64 1.99 -20.17
C ALA A 74 4.85 2.62 -21.56
N THR A 75 4.18 3.74 -21.84
CA THR A 75 4.35 4.48 -23.10
C THR A 75 5.77 5.01 -23.24
N HIS A 76 6.34 5.60 -22.19
CA HIS A 76 7.71 6.11 -22.20
C HIS A 76 8.77 5.02 -22.33
N LEU A 77 8.48 3.78 -21.95
CA LEU A 77 9.41 2.65 -22.11
C LEU A 77 9.48 2.14 -23.56
N LEU A 78 8.43 2.38 -24.35
CA LEU A 78 8.32 1.96 -25.75
C LEU A 78 8.72 3.05 -26.76
N GLN A 79 8.95 4.28 -26.28
CA GLN A 79 9.49 5.40 -27.05
C GLN A 79 11.01 5.31 -27.11
#